data_AF-V5SDA8-F1
#
_entry.id   AF-V5SDA8-F1
#
_cell.length_a   1.000
_cell.length_b   1.000
_cell.length_c   1.000
_cell.angle_alpha   90.00
_cell.angle_beta   90.00
_cell.angle_gamma   90.00
#
_symmetry.space_group_name_H-M   'P 1'
#
loop_
_entity.id
_entity.type
_entity.pdbx_description
1 polymer ?
#
loop_
_entity_poly.entity_id
_entity_poly.type
_entity_poly.pdbx_seq_one_letter_code
_entity_poly.pdbx_strand_id
1 'polypeptide(L)'
;MRAIARTKQSLWPAVALLLLATGPAAAQSGEGQACGGIDGPSCSVGFFCETEHAQCGEANPEGTCVLRTEACTRIYQPVCGCDGKTYANDCERIAAAARKDHDGECKS
;
A
#
# COMPACT_ATOMS: atom_id res chain seq x y z
N MET A 1 -33.41 -3.62 68.97
CA MET A 1 -33.44 -3.03 67.62
C MET A 1 -32.15 -2.24 67.38
N ARG A 2 -31.13 -2.82 66.72
CA ARG A 2 -30.03 -2.08 66.08
C ARG A 2 -29.58 -2.92 64.88
N ALA A 3 -29.86 -2.41 63.69
CA ALA A 3 -29.65 -3.09 62.42
C ALA A 3 -28.16 -3.12 62.03
N ILE A 4 -27.72 -4.24 61.48
CA ILE A 4 -26.39 -4.41 60.89
C ILE A 4 -26.45 -3.84 59.46
N ALA A 5 -25.84 -2.68 59.22
CA ALA A 5 -25.76 -2.10 57.89
C ALA A 5 -24.55 -2.69 57.14
N ARG A 6 -24.82 -3.43 56.06
CA ARG A 6 -23.83 -3.84 55.06
C ARG A 6 -23.72 -2.80 53.95
N THR A 7 -22.58 -2.84 53.26
CA THR A 7 -22.33 -2.43 51.86
C THR A 7 -22.25 -0.95 51.50
N LYS A 8 -21.02 -0.48 51.21
CA LYS A 8 -20.60 -0.02 49.86
C LYS A 8 -19.13 0.41 49.85
N GLN A 9 -18.25 -0.49 49.39
CA GLN A 9 -16.94 -0.12 48.85
C GLN A 9 -17.16 0.16 47.36
N SER A 10 -17.21 1.43 46.94
CA SER A 10 -17.07 1.80 45.52
C SER A 10 -16.83 3.30 45.41
N LEU A 11 -15.94 3.64 44.46
CA LEU A 11 -15.79 4.92 43.73
C LEU A 11 -14.54 5.74 44.07
N TRP A 12 -13.39 5.27 43.59
CA TRP A 12 -12.39 6.16 42.99
C TRP A 12 -12.67 6.20 41.48
N PRO A 13 -12.92 7.35 40.85
CA PRO A 13 -12.59 7.53 39.45
C PRO A 13 -11.32 8.37 39.35
N ALA A 14 -10.21 7.71 39.07
CA ALA A 14 -9.09 8.34 38.39
C ALA A 14 -9.62 8.85 37.04
N VAL A 15 -9.65 10.18 36.87
CA VAL A 15 -10.05 10.81 35.62
C VAL A 15 -8.95 10.54 34.60
N ALA A 16 -9.22 9.57 33.73
CA ALA A 16 -8.36 9.17 32.63
C ALA A 16 -8.32 10.27 31.57
N LEU A 17 -7.11 10.77 31.29
CA LEU A 17 -6.80 11.62 30.15
C LEU A 17 -6.84 10.75 28.88
N LEU A 18 -7.93 10.77 28.12
CA LEU A 18 -8.06 10.05 26.84
C LEU A 18 -8.00 11.07 25.69
N LEU A 19 -6.83 11.12 25.03
CA LEU A 19 -6.61 11.82 23.77
C LEU A 19 -7.44 11.14 22.66
N LEU A 20 -8.49 11.80 22.17
CA LEU A 20 -9.25 11.33 21.01
C LEU A 20 -8.49 11.68 19.72
N ALA A 21 -7.56 10.81 19.31
CA ALA A 21 -7.03 10.80 17.95
C ALA A 21 -7.91 9.89 17.07
N THR A 22 -9.13 10.33 16.75
CA THR A 22 -10.02 9.62 15.81
C THR A 22 -9.95 10.29 14.44
N GLY A 23 -8.84 10.07 13.73
CA GLY A 23 -8.74 10.36 12.29
C GLY A 23 -8.77 9.05 11.50
N PRO A 24 -9.36 8.99 10.29
CA PRO A 24 -9.27 7.81 9.45
C PRO A 24 -7.82 7.65 9.01
N ALA A 25 -7.17 6.57 9.46
CA ALA A 25 -5.92 6.14 8.86
C ALA A 25 -6.24 5.72 7.42
N ALA A 26 -5.67 6.39 6.42
CA ALA A 26 -5.73 5.91 5.05
C ALA A 26 -5.18 4.47 5.03
N ALA A 27 -5.92 3.52 4.46
CA ALA A 27 -5.50 2.12 4.44
C ALA A 27 -4.25 2.00 3.54
N GLN A 28 -3.10 1.73 4.16
CA GLN A 28 -1.86 1.46 3.45
C GLN A 28 -1.54 -0.04 3.44
N SER A 29 -1.11 -0.52 2.28
CA SER A 29 -0.63 -1.89 2.05
C SER A 29 0.90 -1.94 2.03
N GLY A 30 1.49 -2.98 2.60
CA GLY A 30 2.92 -3.32 2.54
C GLY A 30 3.22 -4.40 1.50
N GLU A 31 4.45 -4.90 1.48
CA GLU A 31 4.93 -5.88 0.51
C GLU A 31 4.01 -7.11 0.40
N GLY A 32 3.67 -7.50 -0.83
CA GLY A 32 2.84 -8.67 -1.11
C GLY A 32 1.34 -8.47 -0.82
N GLN A 33 0.92 -7.31 -0.33
CA GLN A 33 -0.49 -7.01 -0.08
C GLN A 33 -1.16 -6.40 -1.31
N ALA A 34 -2.46 -6.62 -1.46
CA ALA A 34 -3.27 -6.06 -2.53
C ALA A 34 -3.29 -4.51 -2.49
N CYS A 35 -3.39 -3.89 -3.66
CA CYS A 35 -3.48 -2.44 -3.85
C CYS A 35 -4.31 -2.08 -5.08
N GLY A 36 -4.71 -0.81 -5.19
CA GLY A 36 -5.50 -0.33 -6.33
C GLY A 36 -7.00 -0.60 -6.18
N GLY A 37 -7.78 -0.49 -7.26
CA GLY A 37 -9.25 -0.52 -7.18
C GLY A 37 -9.85 0.80 -6.67
N ILE A 38 -11.18 0.95 -6.79
CA ILE A 38 -11.89 2.21 -6.46
C ILE A 38 -11.78 2.56 -4.96
N ASP A 39 -11.90 1.55 -4.11
CA ASP A 39 -11.87 1.69 -2.64
C ASP A 39 -10.68 0.94 -2.00
N GLY A 40 -9.76 0.42 -2.81
CA GLY A 40 -8.67 -0.38 -2.30
C GLY A 40 -7.52 0.45 -1.73
N PRO A 41 -6.65 -0.17 -0.93
CA PRO A 41 -5.56 0.51 -0.25
C PRO A 41 -4.49 0.99 -1.24
N SER A 42 -3.82 2.07 -0.88
CA SER A 42 -2.60 2.48 -1.58
C SER A 42 -1.38 1.77 -0.98
N CYS A 43 -0.34 1.59 -1.78
CA CYS A 43 0.91 1.07 -1.25
C CYS A 43 1.58 2.08 -0.30
N SER A 44 2.21 1.58 0.75
CA SER A 44 3.03 2.34 1.67
C SER A 44 4.21 3.00 0.95
N VAL A 45 4.81 4.01 1.58
CA VAL A 45 6.03 4.64 1.04
C VAL A 45 7.12 3.57 0.81
N GLY A 46 7.74 3.61 -0.38
CA GLY A 46 8.76 2.64 -0.78
C GLY A 46 8.22 1.45 -1.58
N PHE A 47 6.90 1.35 -1.79
CA PHE A 47 6.29 0.29 -2.58
C PHE A 47 5.60 0.86 -3.83
N PHE A 48 5.54 0.04 -4.88
CA PHE A 48 4.83 0.29 -6.12
C PHE A 48 3.69 -0.72 -6.27
N CYS A 49 2.54 -0.28 -6.82
CA CYS A 49 1.41 -1.19 -7.05
C CYS A 49 1.59 -1.88 -8.40
N GLU A 50 2.10 -3.12 -8.37
CA GLU A 50 2.35 -3.91 -9.57
C GLU A 50 1.11 -4.68 -10.00
N THR A 51 0.78 -4.59 -11.28
CA THR A 51 -0.44 -5.15 -11.86
C THR A 51 -0.09 -6.29 -12.82
N GLU A 52 -0.77 -7.43 -12.72
CA GLU A 52 -0.48 -8.59 -13.57
C GLU A 52 -0.92 -8.44 -15.04
N HIS A 53 -1.81 -7.48 -15.33
CA HIS A 53 -2.35 -7.29 -16.68
C HIS A 53 -1.93 -5.91 -17.20
N ALA A 54 -1.52 -5.86 -18.46
CA ALA A 54 -1.19 -4.68 -19.25
C ALA A 54 -2.35 -3.66 -19.31
N GLN A 55 -2.64 -2.99 -18.19
CA GLN A 55 -3.80 -2.12 -18.00
C GLN A 55 -3.42 -0.66 -18.29
N CYS A 56 -2.81 -0.44 -19.45
CA CYS A 56 -2.47 0.91 -19.90
C CYS A 56 -3.75 1.68 -20.22
N GLY A 57 -4.18 2.54 -19.29
CA GLY A 57 -5.38 3.37 -19.43
C GLY A 57 -6.42 3.15 -18.34
N GLU A 58 -6.28 2.10 -17.53
CA GLU A 58 -7.16 1.89 -16.39
C GLU A 58 -6.86 2.91 -15.28
N ALA A 59 -7.93 3.47 -14.70
CA ALA A 59 -7.81 4.52 -13.69
C ALA A 59 -7.33 3.97 -12.35
N ASN A 60 -7.84 2.80 -11.94
CA ASN A 60 -7.55 2.18 -10.65
C ASN A 60 -7.30 0.67 -10.80
N PRO A 61 -6.26 0.26 -11.54
CA PRO A 61 -5.97 -1.16 -11.73
C PRO A 61 -5.62 -1.80 -10.38
N GLU A 62 -6.15 -2.99 -10.14
CA GLU A 62 -5.84 -3.78 -8.95
C GLU A 62 -4.52 -4.54 -9.14
N GLY A 63 -3.75 -4.66 -8.06
CA GLY A 63 -2.42 -5.23 -8.08
C GLY A 63 -1.91 -5.64 -6.72
N THR A 64 -0.59 -5.86 -6.64
CA THR A 64 0.13 -6.22 -5.42
C THR A 64 1.26 -5.22 -5.17
N CYS A 65 1.44 -4.78 -3.93
CA CYS A 65 2.54 -3.90 -3.57
C CYS A 65 3.87 -4.64 -3.63
N VAL A 66 4.78 -4.16 -4.48
CA VAL A 66 6.15 -4.66 -4.63
C VAL A 66 7.15 -3.59 -4.23
N LEU A 67 8.32 -4.00 -3.74
CA LEU A 67 9.36 -3.07 -3.33
C LEU A 67 9.80 -2.20 -4.50
N ARG A 68 9.80 -0.87 -4.31
CA ARG A 68 10.38 0.08 -5.25
C ARG A 68 11.80 0.42 -4.81
N THR A 69 12.78 -0.19 -5.47
CA THR A 69 14.20 0.00 -5.21
C THR A 69 14.90 0.64 -6.39
N GLU A 70 15.84 1.54 -6.12
CA GLU A 70 16.75 2.12 -7.13
C GLU A 70 17.94 1.19 -7.43
N ALA A 71 18.15 0.17 -6.58
CA ALA A 71 19.25 -0.78 -6.70
C ALA A 71 18.85 -1.97 -7.58
N CYS A 72 18.84 -1.76 -8.89
CA CYS A 72 18.50 -2.80 -9.87
C CYS A 72 19.72 -3.58 -10.37
N THR A 73 19.49 -4.85 -10.73
CA THR A 73 20.50 -5.64 -11.43
C THR A 73 20.72 -5.09 -12.84
N ARG A 74 21.90 -5.36 -13.42
CA ARG A 74 22.21 -4.98 -14.81
C ARG A 74 21.86 -6.06 -15.83
N ILE A 75 20.96 -6.98 -15.48
CA ILE A 75 20.51 -8.02 -16.41
C ILE A 75 19.60 -7.36 -17.44
N TYR A 76 19.88 -7.58 -18.73
CA TYR A 76 19.06 -7.05 -19.81
C TYR A 76 17.91 -8.01 -20.12
N GLN A 77 16.69 -7.61 -19.73
CA GLN A 77 15.43 -8.31 -19.96
C GLN A 77 14.34 -7.26 -20.17
N PRO A 78 14.31 -6.63 -21.35
CA PRO A 78 13.61 -5.37 -21.54
C PRO A 78 12.09 -5.52 -21.36
N VAL A 79 11.45 -4.44 -20.91
CA VAL A 79 9.99 -4.32 -20.78
C VAL A 79 9.54 -2.98 -21.31
N CYS A 80 8.33 -2.92 -21.85
CA CYS A 80 7.69 -1.68 -22.28
C CYS A 80 6.78 -1.16 -21.17
N GLY A 81 6.94 0.11 -20.80
CA GLY A 81 6.04 0.79 -19.87
C GLY A 81 4.83 1.39 -20.58
N CYS A 82 3.72 1.56 -19.86
CA CYS A 82 2.55 2.29 -20.34
C CYS A 82 2.84 3.76 -20.70
N ASP A 83 4.00 4.29 -20.32
CA ASP A 83 4.51 5.59 -20.72
C ASP A 83 5.25 5.57 -22.07
N GLY A 84 5.25 4.44 -22.77
CA GLY A 84 5.88 4.24 -24.08
C GLY A 84 7.41 4.15 -24.02
N LYS A 85 8.00 3.97 -22.83
CA LYS A 85 9.45 3.83 -22.67
C LYS A 85 9.84 2.38 -22.50
N THR A 86 10.92 2.00 -23.17
CA THR A 86 11.62 0.74 -22.93
C THR A 86 12.52 0.89 -21.70
N TYR A 87 12.35 -0.01 -20.74
CA TYR A 87 13.23 -0.15 -19.57
C TYR A 87 14.13 -1.37 -19.76
N ALA A 88 15.39 -1.32 -19.29
CA ALA A 88 16.35 -2.41 -19.52
C ALA A 88 15.96 -3.71 -18.81
N ASN A 89 15.20 -3.60 -17.71
CA ASN A 89 14.52 -4.69 -17.04
C ASN A 89 13.34 -4.21 -16.20
N ASP A 90 12.58 -5.16 -15.65
CA ASP A 90 11.39 -4.89 -14.86
C ASP A 90 11.66 -4.11 -13.56
N CYS A 91 12.82 -4.34 -12.93
CA CYS A 91 13.22 -3.59 -11.75
C CYS A 91 13.37 -2.09 -12.07
N GLU A 92 14.05 -1.75 -13.17
CA GLU A 92 14.23 -0.36 -13.58
C GLU A 92 12.89 0.33 -13.91
N ARG A 93 11.94 -0.40 -14.50
CA ARG A 93 10.57 0.07 -14.72
C ARG A 93 9.86 0.38 -13.39
N ILE A 94 9.93 -0.55 -12.43
CA ILE A 94 9.31 -0.39 -11.10
C ILE A 94 9.95 0.79 -10.36
N ALA A 95 11.28 0.95 -10.42
CA ALA A 95 12.01 2.08 -9.85
C ALA A 95 11.48 3.43 -10.39
N ALA A 96 11.23 3.49 -11.70
CA ALA A 96 10.62 4.64 -12.36
C ALA A 96 9.11 4.82 -12.07
N ALA A 97 8.50 3.91 -11.29
CA ALA A 97 7.07 3.86 -10.99
C ALA A 97 6.18 3.84 -12.25
N ALA A 98 6.67 3.20 -13.32
CA ALA A 98 5.92 3.02 -14.56
C ALA A 98 5.15 1.70 -14.52
N ARG A 99 3.88 1.69 -14.93
CA ARG A 99 3.12 0.44 -15.12
C ARG A 99 3.67 -0.33 -16.31
N LYS A 100 3.69 -1.66 -16.22
CA LYS A 100 4.06 -2.51 -17.34
C LYS A 100 2.95 -2.54 -18.38
N ASP A 101 3.32 -2.30 -19.63
CA ASP A 101 2.50 -2.64 -20.78
C ASP A 101 2.75 -4.11 -21.12
N HIS A 102 3.91 -4.42 -21.68
CA HIS A 102 4.25 -5.78 -22.07
C HIS A 102 5.73 -6.09 -21.84
N ASP A 103 6.07 -7.38 -21.82
CA ASP A 103 7.46 -7.82 -21.85
C ASP A 103 8.08 -7.55 -23.22
N GLY A 104 9.39 -7.29 -23.27
CA GLY A 104 10.11 -6.85 -24.46
C GLY A 104 10.13 -5.33 -24.63
N GLU A 105 10.93 -4.86 -25.58
CA GLU A 105 11.05 -3.43 -25.90
C GLU A 105 9.76 -2.88 -26.53
N CYS A 106 9.46 -1.59 -26.30
CA CYS A 106 8.35 -0.91 -26.97
C CYS A 106 8.54 -0.93 -28.49
N LYS A 107 7.45 -1.21 -29.22
CA LYS A 107 7.43 -1.13 -30.68
C LYS A 107 7.01 0.30 -31.06
N SER A 108 7.98 1.09 -31.54
CA SER A 108 7.77 2.44 -32.08
C SER A 108 6.83 2.46 -33.28
#